data_AF-A0A928FIH4-F1
#
_entry.id   AF-A0A928FIH4-F1
#
_cell.length_a   1.000
_cell.length_b   1.000
_cell.length_c   1.000
_cell.angle_alpha   90.00
_cell.angle_beta   90.00
_cell.angle_gamma   90.00
#
_symmetry.space_group_name_H-M   'P 1'
#
loop_
_entity.id
_entity.type
_entity.pdbx_description
1 polymer ?
#
loop_
_entity_poly.entity_id
_entity_poly.type
_entity_poly.pdbx_seq_one_letter_code
_entity_poly.pdbx_strand_id
1 'polypeptide(L)' 'MKNVTYSLIEEKYNFDGDSRISYGIAAYSNAEIDSSATIVASVHDITSDKERLSKFIKDCNDLHLSIVHLYDVVEDFLV' A
#
# COMPACT_ATOMS: atom_id res chain seq x y z
N MET A 1 -4.22 -19.93 -2.32
CA MET A 1 -4.11 -18.51 -2.71
C MET A 1 -2.70 -18.06 -2.37
N LYS A 2 -2.02 -17.33 -3.26
CA LYS A 2 -0.71 -16.75 -2.91
C LYS A 2 -0.93 -15.80 -1.74
N ASN A 3 -0.15 -15.95 -0.67
CA ASN A 3 -0.18 -15.02 0.46
C ASN A 3 0.28 -13.65 -0.05
N VAL A 4 -0.62 -12.66 0.04
CA VAL A 4 -0.33 -11.27 -0.29
C VAL A 4 -0.03 -10.54 1.01
N THR A 5 1.01 -9.72 1.01
CA THR A 5 1.32 -8.81 2.12
C THR A 5 1.29 -7.39 1.60
N TYR A 6 0.65 -6.50 2.34
CA TYR A 6 0.56 -5.08 2.02
C TYR A 6 1.59 -4.28 2.84
N SER A 7 2.26 -3.32 2.21
CA SER A 7 3.19 -2.41 2.86
C SER A 7 2.97 -0.96 2.43
N LEU A 8 3.44 -0.04 3.27
CA LEU A 8 3.40 1.39 3.04
C LEU A 8 4.46 1.80 2.01
N ILE A 9 4.07 2.66 1.07
CA ILE A 9 4.99 3.40 0.20
C ILE A 9 5.10 4.83 0.76
N GLU A 10 6.31 5.37 0.89
CA GLU A 10 6.55 6.77 1.22
C GLU A 10 7.19 7.46 0.01
N GLU A 11 6.56 8.53 -0.45
CA GLU A 11 6.96 9.27 -1.65
C GLU A 11 7.22 10.73 -1.28
N LYS A 12 8.40 11.24 -1.67
CA LYS A 12 8.80 12.63 -1.41
C LYS A 12 8.83 13.39 -2.73
N TYR A 13 7.95 14.38 -2.84
CA TYR A 13 7.86 15.27 -3.99
C TYR A 13 8.48 16.61 -3.64
N ASN A 14 9.37 17.10 -4.48
CA ASN A 14 9.96 18.43 -4.36
C ASN A 14 9.62 19.23 -5.61
N PHE A 15 8.95 20.37 -5.46
CA PHE A 15 8.60 21.24 -6.56
C PHE A 15 8.72 22.70 -6.14
N ASP A 16 9.52 23.48 -6.86
CA ASP A 16 9.72 24.93 -6.66
C ASP A 16 9.99 25.37 -5.21
N GLY A 17 10.83 24.60 -4.49
CA GLY A 17 11.19 24.88 -3.09
C GLY A 17 10.21 24.34 -2.05
N ASP A 18 9.02 23.88 -2.47
CA ASP A 18 8.08 23.17 -1.60
C ASP A 18 8.37 21.66 -1.61
N SER A 19 8.19 21.04 -0.44
CA SER A 19 8.31 19.59 -0.26
C SER A 19 7.01 19.02 0.29
N ARG A 20 6.52 17.94 -0.32
CA ARG A 20 5.35 17.18 0.12
C ARG A 20 5.74 15.72 0.28
N ILE A 21 5.29 15.12 1.38
CA ILE A 21 5.32 13.67 1.55
C ILE A 21 3.92 13.14 1.25
N SER A 22 3.84 12.12 0.41
CA SER A 22 2.63 11.33 0.22
C SER A 22 2.88 9.87 0.50
N TYR A 23 1.83 9.17 0.88
CA TYR A 23 1.86 7.78 1.24
C TYR A 23 0.95 6.97 0.32
N GLY A 24 1.44 5.82 -0.08
CA GLY A 24 0.75 4.83 -0.90
C GLY A 24 0.79 3.45 -0.28
N ILE A 25 0.26 2.47 -1.01
CA ILE A 25 0.22 1.05 -0.62
C ILE A 25 0.78 0.19 -1.74
N ALA A 26 1.61 -0.78 -1.40
CA ALA A 26 2.10 -1.82 -2.31
C ALA A 26 1.67 -3.18 -1.80
N ALA A 27 1.27 -4.06 -2.70
CA ALA A 27 0.95 -5.44 -2.44
C ALA A 27 2.04 -6.35 -2.99
N TYR A 28 2.54 -7.25 -2.15
CA TYR A 28 3.62 -8.18 -2.44
C TYR A 28 3.08 -9.60 -2.48
N SER A 29 3.37 -10.33 -3.55
CA SER A 29 3.21 -11.78 -3.56
C SER A 29 4.41 -12.39 -2.86
N ASN A 30 4.19 -13.08 -1.73
CA ASN A 30 5.24 -13.85 -1.07
C ASN A 30 5.56 -15.09 -1.92
N ALA A 31 6.74 -15.12 -2.54
CA ALA A 31 7.24 -16.32 -3.18
C ALA A 31 7.82 -17.23 -2.09
N GLU A 32 7.02 -18.18 -1.60
CA GLU A 32 7.42 -19.19 -0.60
C GLU A 32 8.64 -20.06 -1.00
N ILE A 33 9.24 -19.81 -2.18
CA ILE A 33 10.27 -20.66 -2.80
C ILE A 33 11.64 -19.95 -2.89
N ASP A 34 11.70 -18.62 -2.95
CA ASP A 34 12.95 -17.89 -3.27
C ASP A 34 13.18 -16.65 -2.40
N SER A 35 12.35 -16.44 -1.36
CA SER A 35 12.41 -15.23 -0.50
C SER A 35 12.33 -13.90 -1.26
N SER A 36 11.95 -13.93 -2.54
CA SER A 36 11.78 -12.75 -3.38
C SER A 36 10.34 -12.26 -3.27
N ALA A 37 10.16 -11.11 -2.63
CA ALA A 37 8.89 -10.41 -2.61
C ALA A 37 8.71 -9.67 -3.94
N THR A 38 7.73 -10.07 -4.74
CA THR A 38 7.39 -9.38 -5.99
C THR A 38 6.22 -8.45 -5.75
N ILE A 39 6.36 -7.17 -6.11
CA ILE A 39 5.23 -6.23 -6.14
C ILE A 39 4.26 -6.68 -7.23
N VAL A 40 3.01 -6.98 -6.85
CA VAL A 40 1.95 -7.40 -7.78
C VAL A 40 0.95 -6.29 -8.06
N ALA A 41 0.83 -5.30 -7.17
CA ALA A 41 0.11 -4.06 -7.42
C ALA A 41 0.62 -2.96 -6.49
N SER A 42 0.42 -1.71 -6.89
CA SER A 42 0.64 -0.55 -6.02
C SER A 42 -0.32 0.58 -6.37
N VAL A 43 -0.67 1.36 -5.37
CA VAL A 43 -1.41 2.62 -5.52
C VAL A 43 -0.61 3.71 -4.79
N HIS A 44 -0.30 4.76 -5.53
CA HIS A 44 0.59 5.85 -5.12
C HIS A 44 -0.22 7.10 -4.76
N ASP A 45 0.40 8.03 -4.03
CA ASP A 45 -0.19 9.33 -3.64
C ASP A 45 -1.64 9.25 -3.09
N ILE A 46 -1.90 8.34 -2.14
CA ILE A 46 -3.25 8.15 -1.55
C ILE A 46 -3.55 9.25 -0.52
N THR A 47 -2.60 9.53 0.37
CA THR A 47 -2.82 10.47 1.48
C THR A 47 -1.51 11.01 2.04
N SER A 48 -1.56 12.18 2.68
CA SER A 48 -0.45 12.69 3.51
C SER A 48 -0.51 12.19 4.96
N ASP A 49 -1.56 11.48 5.36
CA ASP A 49 -1.72 10.93 6.71
C ASP A 49 -1.14 9.51 6.82
N LYS A 50 0.10 9.43 7.31
CA LYS A 50 0.83 8.18 7.51
C LYS A 50 0.13 7.22 8.47
N GLU A 51 -0.41 7.74 9.57
CA GLU A 51 -0.95 6.91 10.65
C GLU A 51 -2.25 6.25 10.21
N ARG A 52 -3.12 7.03 9.55
CA ARG A 52 -4.38 6.52 9.00
C ARG A 52 -4.13 5.43 7.96
N LEU A 53 -3.20 5.64 7.02
CA LEU A 53 -2.88 4.63 6.01
C LEU A 53 -2.17 3.39 6.60
N SER A 54 -1.31 3.58 7.60
CA SER A 54 -0.65 2.45 8.28
C SER A 54 -1.65 1.56 9.02
N LYS A 55 -2.67 2.15 9.65
CA LYS A 55 -3.76 1.39 10.30
C LYS A 55 -4.56 0.60 9.26
N PHE A 56 -4.92 1.23 8.15
CA PHE A 56 -5.61 0.57 7.05
C PHE A 56 -4.81 -0.61 6.46
N ILE A 57 -3.50 -0.44 6.26
CA ILE A 57 -2.60 -1.51 5.79
C ILE A 57 -2.57 -2.67 6.79
N LYS A 58 -2.54 -2.38 8.09
CA LYS A 58 -2.61 -3.40 9.14
C LYS A 58 -3.93 -4.17 9.03
N ASP A 59 -5.05 -3.48 8.85
CA ASP A 59 -6.36 -4.12 8.69
C ASP A 59 -6.41 -5.01 7.43
N CYS A 60 -5.83 -4.55 6.30
CA CYS A 60 -5.72 -5.35 5.07
C CYS A 60 -4.92 -6.65 5.27
N ASN A 61 -3.82 -6.57 6.03
CA ASN A 61 -2.99 -7.73 6.34
C ASN A 61 -3.67 -8.67 7.33
N ASP A 62 -4.26 -8.16 8.42
CA ASP A 62 -4.94 -8.95 9.44
C ASP A 62 -6.14 -9.72 8.84
N LEU A 63 -6.87 -9.08 7.90
CA LEU A 63 -8.00 -9.67 7.19
C LEU A 63 -7.59 -10.53 5.98
N HIS A 64 -6.29 -10.62 5.67
CA HIS A 64 -5.77 -11.36 4.51
C HIS A 64 -6.46 -10.96 3.20
N LEU A 65 -6.65 -9.65 2.99
CA LEU A 65 -7.42 -9.13 1.87
C LEU A 65 -6.84 -9.59 0.53
N SER A 66 -7.70 -10.08 -0.36
CA SER A 66 -7.29 -10.46 -1.71
C SER A 66 -6.87 -9.25 -2.54
N ILE A 67 -5.84 -9.43 -3.37
CA ILE A 67 -5.29 -8.39 -4.25
C ILE A 67 -6.34 -7.75 -5.17
N VAL A 68 -7.36 -8.52 -5.58
CA VAL A 68 -8.41 -8.05 -6.49
C VAL A 68 -9.26 -6.92 -5.89
N HIS A 69 -9.23 -6.76 -4.57
CA HIS A 69 -9.99 -5.73 -3.86
C HIS A 69 -9.17 -4.47 -3.57
N LEU A 70 -7.87 -4.42 -3.94
CA LEU A 70 -6.98 -3.32 -3.55
C LEU A 70 -7.52 -1.95 -3.97
N TYR A 71 -8.05 -1.82 -5.19
CA TYR A 71 -8.61 -0.55 -5.64
C TYR A 71 -9.91 -0.20 -4.90
N ASP A 72 -10.82 -1.17 -4.73
CA ASP A 72 -12.08 -0.97 -4.00
C ASP A 72 -11.82 -0.47 -2.57
N VAL A 73 -10.89 -1.10 -1.84
CA VAL A 73 -10.60 -0.71 -0.46
C VAL A 73 -9.86 0.62 -0.34
N VAL A 74 -9.06 0.98 -1.36
CA VAL A 74 -8.43 2.31 -1.41
C VAL A 74 -9.47 3.38 -1.73
N GLU A 75 -10.46 3.11 -2.57
CA GLU A 75 -11.59 4.01 -2.78
C GLU A 75 -12.39 4.20 -1.48
N ASP A 76 -12.71 3.11 -0.76
CA ASP A 76 -13.39 3.17 0.53
C ASP A 76 -12.59 3.97 1.57
N PHE A 77 -11.26 3.96 1.51
CA PHE A 77 -10.41 4.77 2.40
C PHE A 77 -10.57 6.27 2.18
N LEU A 78 -10.86 6.71 0.95
CA LEU A 78 -10.90 8.12 0.54
C LEU A 78 -12.25 8.80 0.82
N VAL A 79 -13.30 8.02 1.10
CA VAL A 79 -14.65 8.50 1.44
C VAL A 79 -14.76 8.82 2.93
#